data_AF-A0A930G170-F1
#
_entry.id   AF-A0A930G170-F1
#
_cell.length_a   1.000
_cell.length_b   1.000
_cell.length_c   1.000
_cell.angle_alpha   90.00
_cell.angle_beta   90.00
_cell.angle_gamma   90.00
#
_symmetry.space_group_name_H-M   'P 1'
#
loop_
_entity.id
_entity.type
_entity.pdbx_description
1 polymer ?
#
loop_
_entity_poly.entity_id
_entity_poly.type
_entity_poly.pdbx_seq_one_letter_code
_entity_poly.pdbx_strand_id
1 'polypeptide(L)'
;MREFDRQLIRLKEALGVTEDQDVANALGLSKAALSDRKKRGAFPDDKLLALIAKRPDLRLDFDYITIGRHSSEFEAIAEKHQPEHFRAAGKSGLLSVQEEELIGYYRRASEAGRDAILTASKALSDQFKR
;
A
#
# COMPACT_ATOMS: atom_id res chain seq x y z
N MET A 1 5.45 -23.56 5.44
CA MET A 1 5.15 -22.50 6.43
C MET A 1 3.97 -21.71 5.89
N ARG A 2 2.88 -21.54 6.66
CA ARG A 2 1.68 -20.83 6.19
C ARG A 2 1.92 -19.32 6.24
N GLU A 3 1.15 -18.54 5.48
CA GLU A 3 1.32 -17.08 5.45
C GLU A 3 1.14 -16.46 6.83
N PHE A 4 0.14 -16.92 7.59
CA PHE A 4 -0.05 -16.50 8.99
C PHE A 4 1.21 -16.71 9.84
N ASP A 5 1.92 -17.82 9.67
CA ASP A 5 3.13 -18.10 10.45
C ASP A 5 4.26 -17.10 10.08
N ARG A 6 4.34 -16.67 8.82
CA ARG A 6 5.30 -15.65 8.36
C ARG A 6 4.96 -14.26 8.91
N GLN A 7 3.69 -13.86 8.82
CA GLN A 7 3.21 -12.60 9.35
C GLN A 7 3.45 -12.50 10.87
N LEU A 8 3.23 -13.62 11.57
CA LEU A 8 3.49 -13.71 13.01
C LEU A 8 4.98 -13.56 13.34
N ILE A 9 5.88 -14.16 12.56
CA ILE A 9 7.33 -14.00 12.73
C ILE A 9 7.73 -12.54 12.55
N ARG A 10 7.25 -11.87 11.49
CA ARG A 10 7.56 -10.45 11.25
C ARG A 10 7.02 -9.55 12.36
N LEU A 11 5.81 -9.82 12.85
CA LEU A 11 5.23 -9.09 13.96
C LEU A 11 6.02 -9.29 15.26
N LYS A 12 6.50 -10.51 15.52
CA LYS A 12 7.37 -10.81 16.66
C LYS A 12 8.68 -10.05 16.60
N GLU A 13 9.33 -10.06 15.44
CA GLU A 13 10.57 -9.31 15.19
C GLU A 13 10.36 -7.82 15.41
N ALA A 14 9.27 -7.26 14.87
CA ALA A 14 8.93 -5.85 15.02
C ALA A 14 8.60 -5.45 16.47
N LEU A 15 8.02 -6.36 17.26
CA LEU A 15 7.72 -6.15 18.68
C LEU A 15 8.92 -6.50 19.60
N GLY A 16 9.97 -7.15 19.09
CA GLY A 16 11.09 -7.64 19.89
C GLY A 16 10.72 -8.76 20.85
N VAL A 17 9.71 -9.59 20.52
CA VAL A 17 9.21 -10.67 21.39
C VAL A 17 9.38 -12.04 20.72
N THR A 18 9.53 -13.10 21.50
CA THR A 18 9.68 -14.48 20.99
C THR A 18 8.41 -15.31 21.12
N GLU A 19 7.54 -14.99 22.07
CA GLU A 19 6.37 -15.80 22.41
C GLU A 19 5.10 -15.39 21.66
N ASP A 20 4.30 -16.37 21.23
CA ASP A 20 2.97 -16.13 20.63
C ASP A 20 2.02 -15.44 21.64
N GLN A 21 2.24 -15.65 22.93
CA GLN A 21 1.45 -15.05 24.01
C GLN A 21 1.63 -13.53 24.07
N ASP A 22 2.87 -13.05 23.93
CA ASP A 22 3.16 -11.62 23.99
C ASP A 22 2.58 -10.89 22.79
N VAL A 23 2.61 -11.51 21.62
CA VAL A 23 1.93 -11.00 20.42
C VAL A 23 0.42 -10.95 20.62
N ALA A 24 -0.18 -11.99 21.21
CA ALA A 24 -1.61 -11.99 21.51
C ALA A 24 -1.97 -10.84 22.46
N ASN A 25 -1.17 -10.64 23.51
CA ASN A 25 -1.35 -9.55 24.47
C ASN A 25 -1.23 -8.17 23.79
N ALA A 26 -0.22 -7.97 22.94
CA ALA A 26 -0.02 -6.73 22.20
C ALA A 26 -1.21 -6.40 21.27
N LEU A 27 -1.78 -7.42 20.63
CA LEU A 27 -2.97 -7.28 19.78
C LEU A 27 -4.30 -7.20 20.56
N GLY A 28 -4.27 -7.31 21.90
CA GLY A 28 -5.46 -7.34 22.74
C GLY A 28 -6.32 -8.60 22.53
N LEU A 29 -5.69 -9.73 22.25
CA LEU A 29 -6.31 -11.04 22.03
C LEU A 29 -5.87 -12.03 23.11
N SER A 30 -6.69 -13.05 23.37
CA SER A 30 -6.25 -14.21 24.15
C SER A 30 -5.42 -15.17 23.29
N LYS A 31 -4.56 -15.98 23.91
CA LYS A 31 -3.77 -17.03 23.23
C LYS A 31 -4.65 -17.99 22.44
N ALA A 32 -5.80 -18.37 23.00
CA ALA A 32 -6.78 -19.23 22.34
C ALA A 32 -7.36 -18.55 21.09
N ALA A 33 -7.71 -17.26 21.16
CA ALA A 33 -8.23 -16.51 20.02
C ALA A 33 -7.20 -16.39 18.89
N LEU A 34 -5.92 -16.18 19.22
CA LEU A 34 -4.84 -16.16 18.23
C LEU A 34 -4.63 -17.55 17.60
N SER A 35 -4.67 -18.62 18.40
CA SER A 35 -4.54 -20.01 17.92
C SER A 35 -5.66 -20.40 16.97
N ASP A 36 -6.91 -20.03 17.27
CA ASP A 36 -8.05 -20.35 16.40
C ASP A 36 -8.00 -19.55 15.09
N ARG A 37 -7.56 -18.30 15.13
CA ARG A 37 -7.27 -17.50 13.92
C ARG A 37 -6.16 -18.12 13.07
N LYS A 38 -5.09 -18.62 13.71
CA LYS A 38 -3.98 -19.35 13.06
C LYS A 38 -4.44 -20.64 12.39
N LYS A 39 -5.42 -21.35 12.95
CA LYS A 39 -6.05 -22.53 12.29
C LYS A 39 -6.85 -22.12 11.06
N ARG A 40 -7.59 -21.00 11.13
CA ARG A 40 -8.39 -20.46 10.02
C ARG A 40 -7.58 -19.71 8.96
N GLY A 41 -6.32 -19.35 9.25
CA GLY A 41 -5.49 -18.56 8.35
C GLY A 41 -5.92 -17.09 8.23
N ALA A 42 -6.67 -16.56 9.21
CA ALA A 42 -7.19 -15.20 9.18
C ALA A 42 -6.41 -14.30 10.14
N PHE A 43 -5.48 -13.51 9.61
CA PHE A 43 -4.68 -12.57 10.38
C PHE A 43 -5.53 -11.40 10.93
N PRO A 44 -5.31 -10.94 12.16
CA PRO A 44 -6.10 -9.87 12.76
C PRO A 44 -5.60 -8.48 12.33
N ASP A 45 -5.76 -8.14 11.05
CA ASP A 45 -5.32 -6.86 10.46
C ASP A 45 -5.92 -5.66 11.20
N ASP A 46 -7.18 -5.76 11.62
CA ASP A 46 -7.90 -4.76 12.40
C ASP A 46 -7.20 -4.46 13.74
N LYS A 47 -6.71 -5.51 14.41
CA LYS A 47 -5.99 -5.38 15.69
C LYS A 47 -4.59 -4.85 15.50
N LEU A 48 -3.92 -5.22 14.40
CA LEU A 48 -2.61 -4.69 14.07
C LEU A 48 -2.68 -3.17 13.81
N LEU A 49 -3.64 -2.72 13.00
CA LEU A 49 -3.87 -1.28 12.76
C LEU A 49 -4.21 -0.53 14.05
N ALA A 50 -5.05 -1.12 14.92
CA ALA A 50 -5.36 -0.53 16.22
C ALA A 50 -4.12 -0.44 17.13
N LEU A 51 -3.21 -1.42 17.09
CA LEU A 51 -1.96 -1.39 17.83
C LEU A 51 -1.03 -0.29 17.30
N ILE A 52 -0.87 -0.18 15.98
CA ILE A 52 -0.09 0.88 15.33
C ILE A 52 -0.61 2.26 15.76
N ALA A 53 -1.93 2.45 15.74
CA ALA A 53 -2.56 3.71 16.12
C ALA A 53 -2.38 4.04 17.62
N LYS A 54 -2.42 3.02 18.50
CA LYS A 54 -2.27 3.20 19.95
C LYS A 54 -0.82 3.36 20.42
N ARG A 55 0.11 2.75 19.69
CA ARG A 55 1.54 2.69 20.04
C ARG A 55 2.40 3.09 18.84
N PRO A 56 2.31 4.36 18.39
CA PRO A 56 3.14 4.86 17.30
C PRO A 56 4.64 4.84 17.67
N ASP A 57 4.97 4.77 18.96
CA ASP A 57 6.34 4.60 19.49
C ASP A 57 7.02 3.32 19.00
N LEU A 58 6.25 2.27 18.70
CA LEU A 58 6.78 0.98 18.25
C LEU A 58 7.18 0.97 16.76
N ARG A 59 6.85 2.03 15.99
CA ARG A 59 7.18 2.19 14.57
C ARG A 59 6.89 0.94 13.72
N LEU A 60 5.77 0.28 14.02
CA LEU A 60 5.33 -0.93 13.32
C LEU A 60 4.86 -0.58 11.90
N ASP A 61 5.40 -1.28 10.90
CA ASP A 61 5.01 -1.16 9.49
C ASP A 61 3.98 -2.25 9.14
N PHE A 62 2.75 -1.82 8.85
CA PHE A 62 1.64 -2.72 8.52
C PHE A 62 1.94 -3.56 7.27
N ASP A 63 2.49 -2.96 6.22
CA ASP A 63 2.75 -3.61 4.93
C ASP A 63 3.90 -4.60 5.07
N TYR A 64 4.92 -4.26 5.87
CA TYR A 64 5.99 -5.19 6.18
C TYR A 64 5.46 -6.42 6.92
N ILE A 65 4.61 -6.22 7.93
CA ILE A 65 4.11 -7.35 8.72
C ILE A 65 3.20 -8.26 7.89
N THR A 66 2.30 -7.67 7.10
CA THR A 66 1.29 -8.42 6.34
C THR A 66 1.83 -9.03 5.05
N ILE A 67 2.64 -8.28 4.28
CA ILE A 67 3.11 -8.64 2.93
C ILE A 67 4.61 -9.00 2.93
N GLY A 68 5.37 -8.53 3.91
CA GLY A 68 6.81 -8.79 3.99
C GLY A 68 7.68 -7.81 3.22
N ARG A 69 7.12 -6.67 2.81
CA ARG A 69 7.86 -5.59 2.15
C ARG A 69 7.59 -4.28 2.87
N HIS A 70 8.64 -3.52 3.11
CA HIS A 70 8.46 -2.21 3.73
C HIS A 70 7.73 -1.27 2.78
N SER A 71 6.85 -0.44 3.33
CA SER A 71 6.24 0.68 2.61
C SER A 71 7.32 1.59 1.99
N SER A 72 8.44 1.81 2.69
CA SER A 72 9.59 2.57 2.19
C SER A 72 10.33 1.89 1.02
N GLU A 73 10.21 0.57 0.88
CA GLU A 73 10.74 -0.15 -0.29
C GLU A 73 9.86 0.08 -1.52
N PHE A 74 8.54 0.20 -1.34
CA PHE A 74 7.65 0.69 -2.40
C PHE A 74 7.96 2.13 -2.77
N GLU A 75 8.25 3.01 -1.81
CA GLU A 75 8.68 4.38 -2.09
C GLU A 75 10.04 4.40 -2.82
N ALA A 76 11.02 3.60 -2.40
CA ALA A 76 12.34 3.55 -3.03
C ALA A 76 12.33 2.85 -4.41
N ILE A 77 11.45 1.87 -4.63
CA ILE A 77 11.22 1.26 -5.95
C ILE A 77 10.43 2.21 -6.84
N ALA A 78 9.44 2.94 -6.31
CA ALA A 78 8.76 4.01 -7.05
C ALA A 78 9.71 5.17 -7.40
N GLU A 79 10.67 5.47 -6.54
CA GLU A 79 11.72 6.47 -6.76
C GLU A 79 12.77 5.98 -7.77
N LYS A 80 13.14 4.70 -7.77
CA LYS A 80 14.07 4.10 -8.75
C LYS A 80 13.45 3.67 -10.07
N HIS A 81 12.14 3.39 -10.10
CA HIS A 81 11.33 3.19 -11.30
C HIS A 81 10.40 4.40 -11.46
N GLN A 82 10.96 5.60 -11.54
CA GLN A 82 10.25 6.72 -12.16
C GLN A 82 10.24 6.46 -13.67
N PRO A 83 9.13 6.02 -14.30
CA PRO A 83 8.98 6.29 -15.73
C PRO A 83 9.10 7.81 -15.90
N GLU A 84 9.72 8.26 -16.99
CA GLU A 84 10.13 9.67 -17.21
C GLU A 84 8.99 10.72 -17.03
N HIS A 85 7.75 10.29 -16.90
CA HIS A 85 6.55 11.09 -16.65
C HIS A 85 6.39 11.59 -15.19
N PHE A 86 7.14 11.07 -14.20
CA PHE A 86 7.08 11.53 -12.79
C PHE A 86 7.94 12.78 -12.48
N ARG A 87 8.31 13.57 -13.48
CA ARG A 87 9.27 14.68 -13.31
C ARG A 87 8.83 15.82 -12.38
N ALA A 88 7.57 15.88 -11.96
CA ALA A 88 7.14 16.72 -10.84
C ALA A 88 5.80 16.21 -10.30
N ALA A 89 5.74 15.85 -9.01
CA ALA A 89 4.47 15.58 -8.34
C ALA A 89 3.60 16.85 -8.41
N GLY A 90 2.39 16.71 -8.94
CA GLY A 90 1.38 17.75 -8.98
C GLY A 90 0.89 18.12 -7.58
N LYS A 91 0.00 19.11 -7.49
CA LYS A 91 -0.47 19.66 -6.21
C LYS A 91 -1.15 18.61 -5.33
N SER A 92 -1.75 17.59 -5.95
CA SER A 92 -2.43 16.48 -5.27
C SER A 92 -1.47 15.39 -4.78
N GLY A 93 -0.20 15.39 -5.20
CA GLY A 93 0.78 14.34 -4.90
C GLY A 93 0.50 12.96 -5.54
N LEU A 94 -0.71 12.75 -6.07
CA LEU A 94 -1.17 11.49 -6.68
C LEU A 94 -0.94 11.42 -8.20
N LEU A 95 -0.76 12.58 -8.84
CA LEU A 95 -0.59 12.72 -10.28
C LEU A 95 0.58 13.67 -10.55
N SER A 96 1.24 13.51 -11.69
CA SER A 96 2.22 14.49 -12.17
C SER A 96 1.54 15.81 -12.52
N VAL A 97 2.32 16.90 -12.56
CA VAL A 97 1.84 18.22 -12.99
C VAL A 97 1.16 18.16 -14.37
N GLN A 98 1.73 17.39 -15.30
CA GLN A 98 1.19 17.26 -16.66
C GLN A 98 -0.16 16.50 -16.68
N GLU A 99 -0.31 15.48 -15.84
CA GLU A 99 -1.57 14.75 -15.70
C GLU A 99 -2.67 15.62 -15.08
N GLU A 100 -2.34 16.42 -14.07
CA GLU A 100 -3.27 17.38 -13.48
C GLU A 100 -3.72 18.44 -14.51
N GLU A 101 -2.79 18.95 -15.32
CA GLU A 101 -3.10 19.88 -16.40
C GLU A 101 -4.01 19.25 -17.46
N LEU A 102 -3.72 18.02 -17.90
CA LEU A 102 -4.55 17.29 -18.86
C LEU A 102 -5.98 17.10 -18.35
N ILE A 103 -6.13 16.66 -17.10
CA ILE A 103 -7.45 16.54 -16.45
C ILE A 103 -8.15 17.89 -16.38
N GLY A 104 -7.40 18.95 -16.06
CA GLY A 104 -7.91 20.32 -16.03
C GLY A 104 -8.43 20.79 -17.39
N TYR A 105 -7.74 20.47 -18.49
CA TYR A 105 -8.22 20.76 -19.85
C TYR A 105 -9.44 19.93 -20.21
N TYR A 106 -9.42 18.62 -19.93
CA TYR A 106 -10.53 17.73 -20.22
C TYR A 106 -11.82 18.16 -19.50
N ARG A 107 -11.73 18.52 -18.21
CA ARG A 107 -12.89 18.99 -17.43
C ARG A 107 -13.51 20.28 -17.98
N ARG A 108 -12.69 21.18 -18.53
CA ARG A 108 -13.13 22.48 -19.10
C ARG A 108 -13.53 22.42 -20.57
N ALA A 109 -13.16 21.36 -21.29
CA ALA A 109 -13.49 21.19 -22.70
C ALA A 109 -15.00 20.90 -22.91
N SER A 110 -15.49 21.28 -24.09
CA SER A 110 -16.80 20.88 -24.58
C SER A 110 -16.85 19.38 -24.87
N GLU A 111 -18.04 18.82 -25.07
CA GLU A 111 -18.22 17.39 -25.37
C GLU A 111 -17.41 16.94 -26.60
N ALA A 112 -17.47 17.71 -27.69
CA ALA A 112 -16.65 17.46 -28.88
C ALA A 112 -15.13 17.57 -28.60
N GLY A 113 -14.72 18.49 -27.73
CA GLY A 113 -13.31 18.64 -27.34
C GLY A 113 -12.82 17.47 -26.49
N ARG A 114 -13.66 16.96 -25.59
CA ARG A 114 -13.35 15.77 -24.78
C ARG A 114 -13.18 14.53 -25.65
N ASP A 115 -14.06 14.37 -26.65
CA ASP A 115 -13.99 13.24 -27.58
C ASP A 115 -12.73 13.30 -28.47
N ALA A 116 -12.35 14.51 -28.91
CA ALA A 116 -11.11 14.73 -29.63
C ALA A 116 -9.86 14.39 -28.79
N ILE A 117 -9.83 14.81 -27.52
CA ILE A 117 -8.74 14.48 -26.58
C ILE A 117 -8.63 12.96 -26.41
N LEU A 118 -9.74 12.27 -26.16
CA LEU A 118 -9.73 10.81 -25.96
C LEU A 118 -9.32 10.06 -27.23
N THR A 119 -9.80 10.50 -28.39
CA THR A 119 -9.45 9.89 -29.69
C THR A 119 -7.96 10.03 -29.97
N ALA A 120 -7.39 11.22 -29.77
CA ALA A 120 -5.96 11.45 -29.93
C ALA A 120 -5.12 10.63 -28.93
N SER A 121 -5.52 10.59 -27.66
CA SER A 121 -4.85 9.78 -26.63
C SER A 121 -4.88 8.29 -26.98
N LYS A 122 -6.02 7.78 -27.47
CA LYS A 122 -6.16 6.38 -27.88
C LYS A 122 -5.24 6.04 -29.05
N ALA A 123 -5.26 6.87 -30.10
CA ALA A 123 -4.42 6.68 -31.30
C ALA A 123 -2.92 6.67 -30.96
N LEU A 124 -2.48 7.54 -30.07
CA LEU A 124 -1.09 7.60 -29.61
C LEU A 124 -0.74 6.42 -28.70
N SER A 125 -1.66 5.96 -27.84
CA SER A 125 -1.41 4.81 -26.94
C SER A 125 -1.30 3.48 -27.69
N ASP A 126 -2.06 3.30 -28.78
CA ASP A 126 -2.02 2.08 -29.59
C ASP A 126 -0.70 1.94 -30.38
N GLN A 127 0.04 3.04 -30.62
CA GLN A 127 1.36 2.99 -31.25
C GLN A 127 2.46 2.38 -30.35
N PHE A 128 2.27 2.37 -29.02
CA PHE A 128 3.24 1.80 -28.07
C PHE A 128 3.04 0.30 -27.80
N LYS A 129 2.04 -0.34 -28.43
CA LYS A 129 1.74 -1.78 -28.29
C LYS A 129 2.40 -2.68 -29.35
N ARG A 130 3.39 -2.19 -30.10
CA ARG A 130 4.15 -2.98 -31.10
C ARG A 130 5.58 -3.25 -30.69
#